data_AF-B2KB62-F1
#
_entry.id   AF-B2KB62-F1
#
_cell.length_a   1.000
_cell.length_b   1.000
_cell.length_c   1.000
_cell.angle_alpha   90.00
_cell.angle_beta   90.00
_cell.angle_gamma   90.00
#
_symmetry.space_group_name_H-M   'P 1'
#
loop_
_entity.id
_entity.type
_entity.pdbx_description
1 polymer ?
#
loop_
_entity_poly.entity_id
_entity_poly.type
_entity_poly.pdbx_seq_one_letter_code
_entity_poly.pdbx_strand_id
1 'polypeptide(L)'
;MKKGDLGLTDLIGEKSVKKSDLRVRVLAYLEDFMAALGMVKLKTQDNNIDLIQNSLLSVMQIVSGAKAELNLTTLAGIEDVIKNSDFGGKNTAAQLPGCNETETALRNALAKCHLAESYLTELNITDSSVLAFINHSGKYLAAVTSKYI
;
A
#
# COMPACT_ATOMS: atom_id res chain seq x y z
N MET A 1 11.09 21.88 -24.29
CA MET A 1 11.00 21.28 -22.95
C MET A 1 9.71 20.50 -22.85
N LYS A 2 9.77 19.29 -22.27
CA LYS A 2 8.56 18.51 -21.97
C LYS A 2 7.97 19.01 -20.65
N LYS A 3 6.68 18.79 -20.46
CA LYS A 3 5.94 19.18 -19.25
C LYS A 3 6.56 18.68 -17.94
N GLY A 4 7.07 17.46 -17.96
CA GLY A 4 7.77 16.85 -16.83
C GLY A 4 9.04 17.59 -16.40
N ASP A 5 9.72 18.26 -17.34
CA ASP A 5 10.95 19.04 -17.11
C ASP A 5 10.65 20.34 -16.34
N LEU A 6 9.40 20.79 -16.35
CA LEU A 6 8.93 21.98 -15.63
C LEU A 6 8.41 21.63 -14.21
N GLY A 7 8.61 20.40 -13.76
CA GLY A 7 8.08 19.93 -12.48
C GLY A 7 6.56 19.76 -12.47
N LEU A 8 5.93 19.58 -13.64
CA LEU A 8 4.49 19.39 -13.80
C LEU A 8 4.17 17.95 -14.21
N THR A 9 2.96 17.50 -13.88
CA THR A 9 2.38 16.22 -14.28
C THR A 9 0.89 16.37 -14.61
N ASP A 10 0.27 15.30 -15.07
CA ASP A 10 -1.17 15.21 -15.28
C ASP A 10 -1.80 14.22 -14.31
N LEU A 11 -3.00 14.54 -13.87
CA LEU A 11 -3.86 13.67 -13.07
C LEU A 11 -5.19 13.46 -13.81
N ILE A 12 -6.00 12.52 -13.36
CA ILE A 12 -7.26 12.22 -14.03
C ILE A 12 -8.19 13.42 -13.88
N GLY A 13 -8.59 14.00 -15.01
CA GLY A 13 -9.45 15.20 -15.05
C GLY A 13 -8.74 16.53 -14.79
N GLU A 14 -7.45 16.53 -14.46
CA GLU A 14 -6.70 17.76 -14.16
C GLU A 14 -5.35 17.80 -14.88
N LYS A 15 -5.10 18.91 -15.59
CA LYS A 15 -3.87 19.07 -16.36
C LYS A 15 -2.87 19.98 -15.65
N SER A 16 -1.58 19.63 -15.73
CA SER A 16 -0.46 20.49 -15.33
C SER A 16 -0.37 20.75 -13.83
N VAL A 17 -0.60 19.70 -13.04
CA VAL A 17 -0.45 19.69 -11.58
C VAL A 17 1.04 19.74 -11.22
N LYS A 18 1.42 20.52 -10.21
CA LYS A 18 2.80 20.54 -9.71
C LYS A 18 3.15 19.19 -9.08
N LYS A 19 4.36 18.67 -9.31
CA LYS A 19 4.85 17.45 -8.64
C LYS A 19 4.96 17.58 -7.11
N SER A 20 4.99 18.80 -6.58
CA SER A 20 4.96 19.09 -5.14
C SER A 20 3.56 18.99 -4.52
N ASP A 21 2.51 18.90 -5.34
CA ASP A 21 1.14 18.72 -4.88
C ASP A 21 1.03 17.45 -4.02
N LEU A 22 0.29 17.53 -2.91
CA LEU A 22 0.17 16.44 -1.96
C LEU A 22 -0.41 15.18 -2.61
N ARG A 23 -1.39 15.31 -3.52
CA ARG A 23 -2.00 14.18 -4.23
C ARG A 23 -0.99 13.48 -5.13
N VAL A 24 -0.13 14.25 -5.80
CA VAL A 24 0.97 13.68 -6.62
C VAL A 24 1.97 12.93 -5.74
N ARG A 25 2.32 13.48 -4.56
CA ARG A 25 3.21 12.80 -3.60
C ARG A 25 2.59 11.51 -3.08
N VAL A 26 1.31 11.53 -2.71
CA VAL A 26 0.57 10.34 -2.23
C VAL A 26 0.59 9.24 -3.29
N LEU A 27 0.34 9.57 -4.56
CA LEU A 27 0.41 8.60 -5.65
C LEU A 27 1.80 7.98 -5.79
N ALA A 28 2.87 8.77 -5.64
CA ALA A 28 4.23 8.25 -5.67
C ALA A 28 4.51 7.27 -4.51
N TYR A 29 4.00 7.53 -3.32
CA TYR A 29 4.14 6.61 -2.18
C TYR A 29 3.31 5.32 -2.35
N LEU A 30 2.12 5.42 -2.96
CA LEU A 30 1.32 4.24 -3.30
C LEU A 30 2.02 3.40 -4.37
N GLU A 31 2.68 4.02 -5.35
CA GLU A 31 3.48 3.33 -6.36
C GLU A 31 4.73 2.66 -5.74
N ASP A 32 5.42 3.33 -4.81
CA ASP A 32 6.54 2.75 -4.07
C ASP A 32 6.09 1.55 -3.21
N PHE A 33 4.93 1.65 -2.57
CA PHE A 33 4.32 0.51 -1.87
C PHE A 33 3.96 -0.64 -2.82
N MET A 34 3.37 -0.35 -3.99
CA MET A 34 3.06 -1.34 -5.02
C MET A 34 4.32 -2.09 -5.48
N ALA A 35 5.42 -1.37 -5.71
CA ALA A 35 6.69 -1.96 -6.10
C ALA A 35 7.27 -2.86 -4.99
N ALA A 36 7.18 -2.42 -3.73
CA ALA A 36 7.59 -3.23 -2.59
C ALA A 36 6.76 -4.52 -2.45
N LEU A 37 5.45 -4.48 -2.70
CA LEU A 37 4.62 -5.69 -2.79
C LEU A 37 5.08 -6.63 -3.91
N GLY A 38 5.52 -6.09 -5.05
CA GLY A 38 6.09 -6.90 -6.13
C GLY A 38 7.33 -7.68 -5.68
N MET A 39 8.19 -7.08 -4.85
CA MET A 39 9.33 -7.77 -4.26
C MET A 39 8.89 -8.87 -3.29
N VAL A 40 7.88 -8.62 -2.47
CA VAL A 40 7.31 -9.64 -1.57
C VAL A 40 6.76 -10.81 -2.37
N LYS A 41 5.99 -10.53 -3.43
CA LYS A 41 5.40 -11.56 -4.31
C LYS A 41 6.47 -12.52 -4.85
N LEU A 42 7.60 -11.98 -5.31
CA LEU A 42 8.71 -12.80 -5.83
C LEU A 42 9.31 -13.73 -4.76
N LYS A 43 9.23 -13.36 -3.48
CA LYS A 43 9.84 -14.10 -2.36
C LYS A 43 8.87 -15.08 -1.70
N THR A 44 7.58 -14.75 -1.61
CA THR A 44 6.58 -15.56 -0.88
C THR A 44 5.68 -16.39 -1.80
N GLN A 45 5.50 -15.99 -3.07
CA GLN A 45 4.48 -16.52 -3.97
C GLN A 45 3.05 -16.51 -3.37
N ASP A 46 2.79 -15.59 -2.43
CA ASP A 46 1.49 -15.48 -1.77
C ASP A 46 0.49 -14.75 -2.67
N ASN A 47 -0.55 -15.46 -3.12
CA ASN A 47 -1.59 -14.92 -4.00
C ASN A 47 -2.36 -13.74 -3.39
N ASN A 48 -2.37 -13.58 -2.07
CA ASN A 48 -3.01 -12.42 -1.44
C ASN A 48 -2.25 -11.13 -1.76
N ILE A 49 -0.95 -11.19 -2.05
CA ILE A 49 -0.18 -10.02 -2.49
C ILE A 49 -0.71 -9.51 -3.83
N ASP A 50 -1.07 -10.40 -4.76
CA ASP A 50 -1.69 -10.02 -6.03
C ASP A 50 -3.04 -9.34 -5.83
N LEU A 51 -3.84 -9.84 -4.89
CA LEU A 51 -5.12 -9.22 -4.54
C LEU A 51 -4.94 -7.82 -3.96
N ILE A 52 -3.95 -7.63 -3.07
CA ILE A 52 -3.59 -6.32 -2.52
C ILE A 52 -3.11 -5.39 -3.63
N GLN A 53 -2.22 -5.84 -4.52
CA GLN A 53 -1.72 -5.03 -5.64
C GLN A 53 -2.87 -4.57 -6.56
N ASN A 54 -3.79 -5.48 -6.91
CA ASN A 54 -4.95 -5.13 -7.73
C ASN A 54 -5.87 -4.11 -7.03
N SER A 55 -6.12 -4.26 -5.73
CA SER A 55 -6.95 -3.29 -4.99
C SER A 55 -6.24 -1.95 -4.81
N LEU A 56 -4.91 -1.95 -4.69
CA LEU A 56 -4.10 -0.75 -4.61
C LEU A 56 -4.13 0.05 -5.92
N LEU A 57 -4.29 -0.60 -7.09
CA LEU A 57 -4.53 0.10 -8.35
C LEU A 57 -5.84 0.91 -8.31
N SER A 58 -6.92 0.34 -7.74
CA SER A 58 -8.18 1.07 -7.54
C SER A 58 -7.99 2.26 -6.59
N VAL A 59 -7.23 2.09 -5.50
CA VAL A 59 -6.89 3.22 -4.61
C VAL A 59 -6.16 4.32 -5.37
N MET A 60 -5.16 3.99 -6.17
CA MET A 60 -4.43 4.97 -6.98
C MET A 60 -5.35 5.67 -7.98
N GLN A 61 -6.31 4.96 -8.59
CA GLN A 61 -7.32 5.56 -9.46
C GLN A 61 -8.19 6.57 -8.69
N ILE A 62 -8.72 6.20 -7.53
CA ILE A 62 -9.52 7.09 -6.66
C ILE A 62 -8.72 8.34 -6.31
N VAL A 63 -7.49 8.18 -5.81
CA VAL A 63 -6.60 9.28 -5.42
C VAL A 63 -6.29 10.17 -6.63
N SER A 64 -6.13 9.60 -7.82
CA SER A 64 -5.85 10.39 -9.03
C SER A 64 -7.05 11.20 -9.56
N GLY A 65 -8.27 10.95 -9.03
CA GLY A 65 -9.51 11.63 -9.42
C GLY A 65 -10.46 10.82 -10.32
N ALA A 66 -10.18 9.53 -10.56
CA ALA A 66 -11.14 8.68 -11.27
C ALA A 66 -12.33 8.28 -10.39
N LYS A 67 -13.47 8.05 -11.04
CA LYS A 67 -14.58 7.30 -10.45
C LYS A 67 -14.25 5.82 -10.51
N ALA A 68 -13.61 5.33 -9.45
CA ALA A 68 -13.32 3.92 -9.26
C ALA A 68 -13.90 3.46 -7.92
N GLU A 69 -14.18 2.17 -7.82
CA GLU A 69 -14.66 1.55 -6.59
C GLU A 69 -13.63 0.54 -6.09
N LEU A 70 -13.49 0.46 -4.78
CA LEU A 70 -12.65 -0.55 -4.16
C LEU A 70 -13.39 -1.89 -4.11
N ASN A 71 -12.74 -2.98 -4.52
CA ASN A 71 -13.32 -4.31 -4.42
C ASN A 71 -13.27 -4.82 -2.96
N LEU A 72 -14.36 -4.62 -2.23
CA LEU A 72 -14.50 -5.00 -0.82
C LEU A 72 -14.42 -6.53 -0.57
N THR A 73 -14.63 -7.36 -1.60
CA THR A 73 -14.46 -8.82 -1.48
C THR A 73 -13.00 -9.18 -1.19
N THR A 74 -12.06 -8.40 -1.73
CA THR A 74 -10.63 -8.56 -1.43
C THR A 74 -10.33 -8.20 0.03
N LEU A 75 -10.97 -7.16 0.54
CA LEU A 75 -10.85 -6.75 1.95
C LEU A 75 -11.30 -7.87 2.89
N ALA A 76 -12.45 -8.51 2.60
CA ALA A 76 -13.00 -9.59 3.41
C ALA A 76 -12.05 -10.81 3.45
N GLY A 77 -11.47 -11.18 2.31
CA GLY A 77 -10.48 -12.27 2.26
C GLY A 77 -9.22 -11.97 3.07
N ILE A 78 -8.71 -10.74 3.01
CA ILE A 78 -7.57 -10.29 3.82
C ILE A 78 -7.91 -10.32 5.31
N GLU A 79 -9.09 -9.85 5.70
CA GLU A 79 -9.58 -9.89 7.08
C GLU A 79 -9.69 -11.31 7.62
N ASP A 80 -10.19 -12.25 6.81
CA ASP A 80 -10.29 -13.65 7.21
C ASP A 80 -8.91 -14.27 7.44
N VAL A 81 -7.91 -13.95 6.61
CA VAL A 81 -6.53 -14.39 6.86
C VAL A 81 -5.98 -13.80 8.15
N ILE A 82 -6.25 -12.53 8.43
CA ILE A 82 -5.84 -11.88 9.69
C ILE A 82 -6.53 -12.56 10.89
N LYS A 83 -7.86 -12.76 10.84
CA LYS A 83 -8.64 -13.34 11.94
C LYS A 83 -8.28 -14.79 12.24
N ASN A 84 -8.08 -15.59 11.19
CA ASN A 84 -7.78 -17.03 11.32
C ASN A 84 -6.30 -17.30 11.54
N SER A 85 -5.49 -16.25 11.57
CA SER A 85 -4.10 -16.43 11.88
C SER A 85 -3.83 -16.38 13.37
N ASP A 86 -3.08 -17.38 13.86
CA ASP A 86 -2.47 -17.37 15.20
C ASP A 86 -1.38 -16.30 15.37
N PHE A 87 -1.31 -15.31 14.47
CA PHE A 87 -0.40 -14.16 14.55
C PHE A 87 -0.96 -13.16 15.55
N GLY A 88 -1.12 -13.61 16.81
CA GLY A 88 -1.47 -12.79 17.94
C GLY A 88 -0.41 -11.71 18.15
N GLY A 89 -0.60 -10.56 17.49
CA GLY A 89 0.06 -9.29 17.82
C GLY A 89 1.56 -9.35 18.06
N LYS A 90 2.33 -10.21 17.37
CA LYS A 90 3.79 -10.17 17.48
C LYS A 90 4.24 -8.80 17.00
N ASN A 91 4.61 -7.96 17.96
CA ASN A 91 5.03 -6.59 17.70
C ASN A 91 6.36 -6.63 16.95
N THR A 92 6.31 -6.47 15.64
CA THR A 92 7.49 -6.47 14.78
C THR A 92 8.47 -5.35 15.16
N ALA A 93 8.02 -4.31 15.87
CA ALA A 93 8.87 -3.23 16.36
C ALA A 93 9.87 -3.66 17.46
N ALA A 94 9.64 -4.81 18.12
CA ALA A 94 10.55 -5.31 19.15
C ALA A 94 11.78 -6.05 18.59
N GLN A 95 11.86 -6.23 17.26
CA GLN A 95 12.91 -7.01 16.60
C GLN A 95 13.52 -6.20 15.46
N LEU A 96 14.85 -6.24 15.36
CA LEU A 96 15.57 -5.62 14.26
C LEU A 96 15.23 -6.34 12.94
N PRO A 97 15.00 -5.59 11.85
CA PRO A 97 14.84 -6.19 10.52
C PRO A 97 16.14 -6.86 10.06
N GLY A 98 16.03 -7.84 9.15
CA GLY A 98 17.20 -8.40 8.45
C GLY A 98 17.55 -9.83 8.81
N CYS A 99 16.64 -10.61 9.42
CA CYS A 99 16.93 -12.02 9.72
C CYS A 99 16.98 -12.89 8.45
N ASN A 100 16.26 -12.51 7.39
CA ASN A 100 16.35 -13.08 6.06
C ASN A 100 15.78 -12.14 4.99
N GLU A 101 16.01 -12.46 3.71
CA GLU A 101 15.58 -11.64 2.58
C GLU A 101 14.05 -11.47 2.49
N THR A 102 13.29 -12.54 2.77
CA THR A 102 11.82 -12.53 2.69
C THR A 102 11.23 -11.63 3.76
N GLU A 103 11.72 -11.76 4.99
CA GLU A 103 11.35 -10.91 6.11
C GLU A 103 11.70 -9.43 5.85
N THR A 104 12.88 -9.17 5.30
CA THR A 104 13.32 -7.81 4.96
C THR A 104 12.39 -7.18 3.91
N ALA A 105 12.02 -7.95 2.88
CA ALA A 105 11.08 -7.49 1.85
C ALA A 105 9.69 -7.19 2.43
N LEU A 106 9.18 -8.07 3.31
CA LEU A 106 7.89 -7.88 3.98
C LEU A 106 7.90 -6.65 4.89
N ARG A 107 8.96 -6.43 5.67
CA ARG A 107 9.10 -5.23 6.51
C ARG A 107 9.24 -3.95 5.71
N ASN A 108 9.96 -3.99 4.58
CA ASN A 108 10.02 -2.85 3.68
C ASN A 108 8.62 -2.51 3.15
N ALA A 109 7.88 -3.49 2.64
CA ALA A 109 6.50 -3.29 2.19
C ALA A 109 5.60 -2.75 3.31
N LEU A 110 5.72 -3.27 4.53
CA LEU A 110 4.98 -2.79 5.70
C LEU A 110 5.29 -1.32 6.02
N ALA A 111 6.56 -0.93 6.00
CA ALA A 111 6.97 0.46 6.24
C ALA A 111 6.41 1.41 5.16
N LYS A 112 6.43 1.00 3.88
CA LYS A 112 5.83 1.76 2.79
C LYS A 112 4.30 1.85 2.92
N CYS A 113 3.65 0.80 3.38
CA CYS A 113 2.22 0.78 3.67
C CYS A 113 1.85 1.84 4.72
N HIS A 114 2.57 1.89 5.85
CA HIS A 114 2.31 2.90 6.89
C HIS A 114 2.61 4.32 6.43
N LEU A 115 3.64 4.53 5.61
CA LEU A 115 3.89 5.85 5.00
C LEU A 115 2.75 6.26 4.09
N ALA A 116 2.27 5.36 3.22
CA ALA A 116 1.11 5.62 2.36
C ALA A 116 -0.14 5.94 3.19
N GLU A 117 -0.41 5.22 4.28
CA GLU A 117 -1.50 5.50 5.21
C GLU A 117 -1.41 6.92 5.80
N SER A 118 -0.23 7.31 6.26
CA SER A 118 0.03 8.65 6.81
C SER A 118 -0.26 9.75 5.79
N TYR A 119 0.21 9.58 4.55
CA TYR A 119 -0.02 10.58 3.50
C TYR A 119 -1.45 10.60 2.99
N LEU A 120 -2.14 9.46 2.93
CA LEU A 120 -3.58 9.42 2.63
C LEU A 120 -4.40 10.14 3.71
N THR A 121 -3.98 10.01 4.96
CA THR A 121 -4.58 10.74 6.09
C THR A 121 -4.31 12.24 5.97
N GLU A 122 -3.08 12.65 5.64
CA GLU A 122 -2.72 14.06 5.39
C GLU A 122 -3.52 14.65 4.21
N LEU A 123 -3.75 13.85 3.16
CA LEU A 123 -4.58 14.23 2.01
C LEU A 123 -6.05 14.41 2.38
N ASN A 124 -6.46 13.97 3.58
CA ASN A 124 -7.84 13.99 4.06
C ASN A 124 -8.80 13.28 3.09
N ILE A 125 -8.40 12.08 2.65
CA ILE A 125 -9.23 11.29 1.74
C ILE A 125 -10.57 10.96 2.40
N THR A 126 -11.66 11.30 1.74
CA THR A 126 -13.01 11.17 2.30
C THR A 126 -13.56 9.75 2.23
N ASP A 127 -12.98 8.91 1.36
CA ASP A 127 -13.39 7.51 1.21
C ASP A 127 -12.76 6.67 2.32
N SER A 128 -13.58 6.32 3.32
CA SER A 128 -13.15 5.49 4.45
C SER A 128 -12.74 4.08 4.05
N SER A 129 -13.22 3.57 2.92
CA SER A 129 -12.84 2.24 2.42
C SER A 129 -11.37 2.19 1.98
N VAL A 130 -10.83 3.30 1.47
CA VAL A 130 -9.43 3.43 1.09
C VAL A 130 -8.53 3.30 2.32
N LEU A 131 -8.83 4.05 3.37
CA LEU A 131 -8.05 4.00 4.62
C LEU A 131 -8.17 2.62 5.29
N ALA A 132 -9.36 2.04 5.34
CA ALA A 132 -9.58 0.70 5.89
C ALA A 132 -8.75 -0.36 5.13
N PHE A 133 -8.73 -0.29 3.80
CA PHE A 133 -7.94 -1.20 2.97
C PHE A 133 -6.44 -1.10 3.22
N ILE A 134 -5.90 0.11 3.27
CA ILE A 134 -4.47 0.31 3.55
C ILE A 134 -4.12 -0.21 4.95
N ASN A 135 -4.94 0.12 5.95
CA ASN A 135 -4.74 -0.37 7.31
C ASN A 135 -4.76 -1.90 7.41
N HIS A 136 -5.73 -2.56 6.74
CA HIS A 136 -5.83 -4.01 6.70
C HIS A 136 -4.67 -4.65 5.95
N SER A 137 -4.19 -4.03 4.87
CA SER A 137 -2.98 -4.46 4.16
C SER A 137 -1.76 -4.43 5.07
N GLY A 138 -1.59 -3.38 5.89
CA GLY A 138 -0.53 -3.28 6.88
C GLY A 138 -0.62 -4.38 7.95
N LYS A 139 -1.82 -4.63 8.50
CA LYS A 139 -2.05 -5.73 9.45
C LYS A 139 -1.70 -7.09 8.86
N TYR A 140 -2.14 -7.35 7.63
CA TYR A 140 -1.82 -8.59 6.92
C TYR A 140 -0.31 -8.74 6.71
N LEU A 141 0.39 -7.69 6.25
CA LEU A 141 1.84 -7.73 6.07
C LEU A 141 2.56 -8.00 7.39
N ALA A 142 2.14 -7.37 8.50
CA ALA A 142 2.69 -7.64 9.82
C ALA A 142 2.49 -9.11 10.25
N ALA A 143 1.28 -9.63 10.05
CA ALA A 143 0.94 -11.03 10.30
C ALA A 143 1.85 -11.98 9.51
N VAL A 144 1.98 -11.77 8.19
CA VAL A 144 2.85 -12.60 7.34
C VAL A 144 4.31 -12.47 7.72
N THR A 145 4.80 -11.25 8.03
CA THR A 145 6.17 -11.01 8.50
C THR A 145 6.51 -11.87 9.71
N SER A 146 5.58 -12.00 10.64
CA SER A 146 5.78 -12.76 11.88
C SER A 146 6.03 -14.27 11.70
N LYS A 147 5.76 -14.81 10.50
CA LYS A 147 6.10 -16.20 10.11
C LYS A 147 7.59 -16.38 9.81
N TYR A 148 8.29 -15.29 9.52
CA TYR A 148 9.67 -15.31 9.06
C TYR A 148 10.66 -14.77 10.11
N ILE A 149 10.20 -14.59 11.35
CA ILE A 149 11.01 -14.21 12.51
C ILE A 149 10.90 -15.28 13.59
#